data_AF-A0A142ECN7-F1
#
_entry.id   AF-A0A142ECN7-F1
#
_cell.length_a   1.000
_cell.length_b   1.000
_cell.length_c   1.000
_cell.angle_alpha   90.00
_cell.angle_beta   90.00
_cell.angle_gamma   90.00
#
_symmetry.space_group_name_H-M   'P 1'
#
loop_
_entity.id
_entity.type
_entity.pdbx_description
1 polymer ?
#
loop_
_entity_poly.entity_id
_entity_poly.type
_entity_poly.pdbx_seq_one_letter_code
_entity_poly.pdbx_strand_id
1 'polypeptide(L)'
;MYYCQIVHSCTYNIDHLMFLLRFYKMFFVEIDNKILSIFIRKLVYLVKFYCRFMVFFIMMIEMNSDLFCIRLKEIRKMRKMTQQELSEKSGIPSTSIAHIEAGSRKPSLENFYKLVVVLNVSADYLLGCIDQYTPPGTDPITKSIQELPESERQMIEKFILSLKS
;
A
#
# COMPACT_ATOMS: atom_id res chain seq x y z
N MET A 1 15.40 6.51 -4.82
CA MET A 1 15.35 7.99 -4.92
C MET A 1 14.30 8.51 -5.91
N TYR A 2 14.13 7.91 -7.11
CA TYR A 2 13.15 8.35 -8.12
C TYR A 2 11.67 8.09 -7.79
N TYR A 3 11.33 7.01 -7.06
CA TYR A 3 9.93 6.68 -6.73
C TYR A 3 9.31 7.66 -5.72
N CYS A 4 10.10 8.13 -4.75
CA CYS A 4 9.69 9.18 -3.82
C CYS A 4 9.42 10.49 -4.58
N GLN A 5 10.21 10.85 -5.59
CA GLN A 5 9.91 12.01 -6.44
C GLN A 5 8.62 11.86 -7.24
N ILE A 6 8.26 10.66 -7.69
CA ILE A 6 7.00 10.44 -8.45
C ILE A 6 5.79 10.46 -7.53
N VAL A 7 5.84 9.81 -6.36
CA VAL A 7 4.75 9.86 -5.36
C VAL A 7 4.59 11.29 -4.81
N HIS A 8 5.70 11.98 -4.53
CA HIS A 8 5.69 13.38 -4.10
C HIS A 8 5.21 14.32 -5.21
N SER A 9 5.45 13.99 -6.49
CA SER A 9 4.88 14.72 -7.65
C SER A 9 3.40 14.41 -7.87
N CYS A 10 2.93 13.21 -7.51
CA CYS A 10 1.51 12.84 -7.57
C CYS A 10 0.70 13.45 -6.42
N THR A 11 1.25 13.55 -5.21
CA THR A 11 0.63 14.30 -4.10
C THR A 11 0.66 15.81 -4.37
N TYR A 12 1.77 16.35 -4.91
CA TYR A 12 1.81 17.72 -5.44
C TYR A 12 0.74 17.96 -6.50
N ASN A 13 0.47 16.98 -7.36
CA ASN A 13 -0.58 17.08 -8.37
C ASN A 13 -2.00 17.09 -7.76
N ILE A 14 -2.25 16.45 -6.62
CA ILE A 14 -3.54 16.54 -5.92
C ILE A 14 -3.70 17.93 -5.30
N ASP A 15 -2.66 18.48 -4.69
CA ASP A 15 -2.70 19.86 -4.15
C ASP A 15 -2.81 20.90 -5.27
N HIS A 16 -2.14 20.68 -6.41
CA HIS A 16 -2.26 21.51 -7.61
C HIS A 16 -3.62 21.33 -8.30
N LEU A 17 -4.23 20.15 -8.25
CA LEU A 17 -5.60 19.88 -8.71
C LEU A 17 -6.62 20.52 -7.76
N MET A 18 -6.38 20.53 -6.45
CA MET A 18 -7.19 21.25 -5.46
C MET A 18 -7.03 22.77 -5.58
N PHE A 19 -5.84 23.25 -5.96
CA PHE A 19 -5.57 24.64 -6.29
C PHE A 19 -6.25 25.06 -7.60
N LEU A 20 -6.18 24.21 -8.63
CA LEU A 20 -6.93 24.37 -9.89
C LEU A 20 -8.44 24.32 -9.64
N LEU A 21 -8.95 23.41 -8.80
CA LEU A 21 -10.38 23.36 -8.43
C LEU A 21 -10.82 24.62 -7.66
N ARG A 22 -9.95 25.21 -6.84
CA ARG A 22 -10.17 26.54 -6.23
C ARG A 22 -10.21 27.66 -7.28
N PHE A 23 -9.32 27.61 -8.28
CA PHE A 23 -9.28 28.55 -9.40
C PHE A 23 -10.50 28.41 -10.34
N TYR A 24 -10.92 27.19 -10.66
CA TYR A 24 -12.12 26.89 -11.44
C TYR A 24 -13.40 27.36 -10.72
N LYS A 25 -13.43 27.29 -9.39
CA LYS A 25 -14.53 27.83 -8.56
C LYS A 25 -14.57 29.36 -8.55
N MET A 26 -13.46 30.03 -8.89
CA MET A 26 -13.37 31.50 -8.97
C MET A 26 -13.74 32.04 -10.37
N PHE A 27 -13.61 31.22 -11.42
CA PHE A 27 -13.90 31.62 -12.81
C PHE A 27 -15.30 31.28 -13.31
N PHE A 28 -15.99 30.31 -12.69
CA PHE A 28 -17.35 29.91 -13.08
C PHE A 28 -18.39 30.40 -12.08
N VAL A 29 -18.75 31.69 -12.17
CA VAL A 29 -19.83 32.30 -11.37
C VAL A 29 -21.23 31.97 -11.92
N GLU A 30 -21.36 31.33 -13.09
CA GLU A 30 -22.67 31.06 -13.72
C GLU A 30 -22.81 29.64 -14.30
N ILE A 31 -22.44 28.59 -13.54
CA ILE A 31 -22.94 27.24 -13.83
C ILE A 31 -23.75 26.75 -12.64
N ASP A 32 -24.97 26.28 -12.94
CA ASP A 32 -25.89 25.67 -11.99
C ASP A 32 -25.16 24.62 -11.12
N ASN A 33 -25.16 24.82 -9.80
CA ASN A 33 -24.38 24.04 -8.83
C ASN A 33 -24.60 22.52 -8.96
N LYS A 34 -25.77 22.09 -9.45
CA LYS A 34 -26.08 20.70 -9.75
C LYS A 34 -25.24 20.15 -10.90
N ILE A 35 -25.13 20.88 -12.00
CA ILE A 35 -24.36 20.46 -13.20
C ILE A 35 -22.87 20.39 -12.86
N LEU A 36 -22.35 21.38 -12.13
CA LEU A 36 -20.97 21.39 -11.65
C LEU A 36 -20.67 20.18 -10.74
N SER A 37 -21.60 19.82 -9.85
CA SER A 37 -21.45 18.64 -8.98
C SER A 37 -21.43 17.31 -9.74
N ILE A 38 -22.22 17.18 -10.80
CA ILE A 38 -22.26 15.99 -11.66
C ILE A 38 -20.97 15.89 -12.48
N PHE A 39 -20.47 17.02 -12.99
CA PHE A 39 -19.22 17.08 -13.74
C PHE A 39 -18.03 16.71 -12.85
N ILE A 40 -17.94 17.28 -11.65
CA ILE A 40 -16.90 16.93 -10.67
C ILE A 40 -16.99 15.44 -10.27
N ARG A 41 -18.19 14.90 -10.03
CA ARG A 41 -18.36 13.47 -9.72
C ARG A 41 -17.90 12.56 -10.86
N LYS A 42 -18.23 12.89 -12.11
CA LYS A 42 -17.76 12.14 -13.30
C LYS A 42 -16.25 12.28 -13.48
N LEU A 43 -15.69 13.47 -13.26
CA LEU A 43 -14.25 13.71 -13.35
C LEU A 43 -13.49 12.95 -12.26
N VAL A 44 -13.95 13.00 -11.01
CA VAL A 44 -13.39 12.21 -9.90
C VAL A 44 -13.51 10.71 -10.18
N TYR A 45 -14.62 10.25 -10.78
CA TYR A 45 -14.76 8.85 -11.16
C TYR A 45 -13.80 8.46 -12.28
N LEU A 46 -13.63 9.31 -13.30
CA LEU A 46 -12.67 9.10 -14.39
C LEU A 46 -11.22 9.13 -13.89
N VAL A 47 -10.89 10.04 -12.97
CA VAL A 47 -9.57 10.08 -12.31
C VAL A 47 -9.38 8.85 -11.43
N LYS A 48 -10.39 8.41 -10.65
CA LYS A 48 -10.32 7.15 -9.89
C LYS A 48 -10.18 5.93 -10.80
N PHE A 49 -10.91 5.91 -11.92
CA PHE A 49 -10.86 4.85 -12.91
C PHE A 49 -9.50 4.81 -13.60
N TYR A 50 -9.00 5.98 -14.03
CA TYR A 50 -7.69 6.12 -14.65
C TYR A 50 -6.57 5.85 -13.66
N CYS A 51 -6.63 6.31 -12.42
CA CYS A 51 -5.69 5.94 -11.37
C CYS A 51 -5.75 4.44 -11.06
N ARG A 52 -6.93 3.80 -11.07
CA ARG A 52 -7.04 2.35 -10.86
C ARG A 52 -6.48 1.56 -12.04
N PHE A 53 -6.72 2.01 -13.26
CA PHE A 53 -6.16 1.43 -14.49
C PHE A 53 -4.66 1.71 -14.63
N MET A 54 -4.22 2.90 -14.22
CA MET A 54 -2.82 3.33 -14.21
C MET A 54 -2.06 2.61 -13.10
N VAL A 55 -2.64 2.37 -11.92
CA VAL A 55 -2.03 1.52 -10.88
C VAL A 55 -1.94 0.07 -11.35
N PHE A 56 -2.95 -0.43 -12.08
CA PHE A 56 -2.89 -1.75 -12.73
C PHE A 56 -1.79 -1.80 -13.82
N PHE A 57 -1.64 -0.73 -14.59
CA PHE A 57 -0.61 -0.57 -15.63
C PHE A 57 0.79 -0.34 -15.04
N ILE A 58 0.91 0.37 -13.92
CA ILE A 58 2.14 0.56 -13.14
C ILE A 58 2.54 -0.75 -12.45
N MET A 59 1.60 -1.57 -12.00
CA MET A 59 1.90 -2.93 -11.53
C MET A 59 2.47 -3.82 -12.65
N MET A 60 2.07 -3.56 -13.90
CA MET A 60 2.60 -4.26 -15.08
C MET A 60 3.95 -3.72 -15.56
N ILE A 61 4.29 -2.46 -15.24
CA ILE A 61 5.53 -1.80 -15.64
C ILE A 61 6.48 -1.79 -14.44
N GLU A 62 7.42 -2.74 -14.47
CA GLU A 62 8.56 -2.86 -13.57
C GLU A 62 8.24 -3.19 -12.10
N MET A 63 7.77 -4.43 -11.87
CA MET A 63 8.37 -5.16 -10.76
C MET A 63 9.87 -5.21 -11.02
N ASN A 64 10.68 -4.54 -10.19
CA ASN A 64 12.09 -4.89 -10.05
C ASN A 64 12.12 -6.30 -9.44
N SER A 65 12.03 -7.30 -10.31
CA SER A 65 11.82 -8.70 -9.97
C SER A 65 12.89 -9.16 -8.98
N ASP A 66 14.12 -8.69 -9.18
CA ASP A 66 15.27 -9.05 -8.35
C ASP A 66 15.10 -8.54 -6.91
N LEU A 67 14.70 -7.27 -6.74
CA LEU A 67 14.46 -6.69 -5.41
C LEU A 67 13.33 -7.41 -4.66
N PHE A 68 12.25 -7.73 -5.35
CA PHE A 68 11.13 -8.48 -4.77
C PHE A 68 11.59 -9.86 -4.27
N CYS A 69 12.35 -10.59 -5.10
CA CYS A 69 12.82 -11.93 -4.76
C CYS A 69 13.76 -11.92 -3.55
N ILE A 70 14.66 -10.93 -3.49
CA ILE A 70 15.57 -10.72 -2.36
C ILE A 70 14.78 -10.44 -1.08
N ARG A 71 13.88 -9.45 -1.10
CA ARG A 71 13.09 -9.07 0.08
C ARG A 71 12.19 -10.20 0.58
N LEU A 72 11.57 -10.94 -0.34
CA LEU A 72 10.74 -12.10 0.01
C LEU A 72 11.56 -13.13 0.81
N LYS A 73 12.76 -13.47 0.31
CA LYS A 73 13.66 -14.43 0.94
C LYS A 73 14.17 -13.93 2.29
N GLU A 74 14.48 -12.64 2.40
CA GLU A 74 14.90 -12.00 3.65
C GLU A 74 13.82 -12.07 4.72
N ILE A 75 12.59 -11.66 4.40
CA ILE A 75 11.48 -11.70 5.35
C ILE A 75 11.19 -13.14 5.79
N ARG A 76 11.19 -14.11 4.86
CA ARG A 76 11.00 -15.52 5.23
C ARG A 76 12.08 -15.97 6.23
N LYS A 77 13.34 -15.63 5.98
CA LYS A 77 14.46 -15.96 6.89
C LYS A 77 14.35 -15.24 8.24
N MET A 78 13.95 -13.98 8.25
CA MET A 78 13.72 -13.21 9.48
C MET A 78 12.62 -13.85 10.35
N ARG A 79 11.59 -14.41 9.71
CA ARG A 79 10.53 -15.18 10.36
C ARG A 79 10.95 -16.61 10.74
N LYS A 80 12.21 -16.98 10.48
CA LYS A 80 12.78 -18.32 10.72
C LYS A 80 11.99 -19.44 10.03
N MET A 81 11.41 -19.14 8.87
CA MET A 81 10.60 -20.11 8.13
C MET A 81 11.41 -20.81 7.05
N THR A 82 11.23 -22.12 6.89
CA THR A 82 11.71 -22.85 5.72
C THR A 82 10.79 -22.59 4.51
N GLN A 83 11.25 -22.93 3.30
CA GLN A 83 10.38 -22.86 2.10
C GLN A 83 9.21 -23.84 2.21
N GLN A 84 9.42 -24.98 2.87
CA GLN A 84 8.38 -25.98 3.15
C GLN A 84 7.33 -25.45 4.12
N GLU A 85 7.73 -24.82 5.22
CA GLU A 85 6.79 -24.21 6.17
C GLU A 85 6.01 -23.04 5.55
N LEU A 86 6.65 -22.25 4.69
CA LEU A 86 5.95 -21.21 3.94
C LEU A 86 4.96 -21.81 2.94
N SER A 87 5.30 -22.95 2.32
CA SER A 87 4.42 -23.70 1.44
C SER A 87 3.17 -24.16 2.17
N GLU A 88 3.34 -24.78 3.34
CA GLU A 88 2.24 -25.30 4.16
C GLU A 88 1.29 -24.18 4.61
N LYS A 89 1.83 -23.03 5.04
CA LYS A 89 1.00 -21.90 5.49
C LYS A 89 0.33 -21.13 4.37
N SER A 90 0.98 -21.00 3.21
CA SER A 90 0.45 -20.24 2.07
C SER A 90 -0.39 -21.07 1.10
N GLY A 91 -0.28 -22.40 1.16
CA GLY A 91 -0.87 -23.31 0.17
C GLY A 91 -0.19 -23.22 -1.21
N ILE A 92 0.98 -22.56 -1.31
CA ILE A 92 1.77 -22.47 -2.55
C ILE A 92 2.80 -23.59 -2.52
N PRO A 93 2.93 -24.42 -3.57
CA PRO A 93 3.93 -25.50 -3.58
C PRO A 93 5.34 -25.00 -3.28
N SER A 94 6.08 -25.71 -2.41
CA SER A 94 7.45 -25.39 -2.01
C SER A 94 8.39 -25.15 -3.21
N THR A 95 8.25 -25.95 -4.28
CA THR A 95 8.97 -25.75 -5.55
C THR A 95 8.65 -24.41 -6.20
N SER A 96 7.39 -23.98 -6.19
CA SER A 96 6.97 -22.69 -6.72
C SER A 96 7.55 -21.54 -5.89
N ILE A 97 7.59 -21.67 -4.56
CA ILE A 97 8.24 -20.69 -3.68
C ILE A 97 9.74 -20.58 -4.01
N ALA A 98 10.43 -21.70 -4.20
CA ALA A 98 11.84 -21.70 -4.57
C ALA A 98 12.08 -20.99 -5.92
N HIS A 99 11.24 -21.25 -6.92
CA HIS A 99 11.31 -20.57 -8.22
C HIS A 99 11.04 -19.08 -8.15
N ILE A 100 10.12 -18.66 -7.27
CA ILE A 100 9.82 -17.26 -7.00
C ILE A 100 11.02 -16.59 -6.31
N GLU A 101 11.57 -17.16 -5.25
CA GLU A 101 12.74 -16.59 -4.55
C GLU A 101 14.01 -16.55 -5.40
N ALA A 102 14.11 -17.42 -6.40
CA ALA A 102 15.20 -17.44 -7.37
C ALA A 102 15.00 -16.48 -8.56
N GLY A 103 13.84 -15.80 -8.65
CA GLY A 103 13.52 -14.91 -9.77
C GLY A 103 13.14 -15.60 -11.07
N SER A 104 13.23 -16.93 -11.13
CA SER A 104 12.88 -17.73 -12.31
C SER A 104 11.37 -17.72 -12.64
N ARG A 105 10.52 -17.37 -11.67
CA ARG A 105 9.06 -17.31 -11.86
C ARG A 105 8.45 -16.16 -11.10
N LYS A 106 7.61 -15.36 -11.77
CA LYS A 106 6.80 -14.33 -11.10
C LYS A 106 5.57 -14.96 -10.42
N PRO A 107 5.20 -14.52 -9.20
CA PRO A 107 3.97 -14.98 -8.57
C PRO A 107 2.75 -14.45 -9.31
N SER A 108 1.65 -15.20 -9.33
CA SER A 108 0.34 -14.65 -9.65
C SER A 108 -0.09 -13.66 -8.56
N LEU A 109 -1.05 -12.78 -8.86
CA LEU A 109 -1.60 -11.84 -7.86
C LEU A 109 -2.11 -12.57 -6.61
N GLU A 110 -2.78 -13.71 -6.79
CA GLU A 110 -3.28 -14.53 -5.69
C GLU A 110 -2.15 -15.07 -4.83
N ASN A 111 -1.09 -15.61 -5.45
CA ASN A 111 0.07 -16.13 -4.72
C ASN A 111 0.83 -15.00 -4.03
N PHE A 112 0.97 -13.84 -4.67
CA PHE A 112 1.54 -12.65 -4.06
C PHE A 112 0.77 -12.25 -2.80
N TYR A 113 -0.56 -12.19 -2.88
CA TYR A 113 -1.41 -11.88 -1.73
C TYR A 113 -1.24 -12.90 -0.60
N LYS A 114 -1.23 -14.20 -0.91
CA LYS A 114 -0.99 -15.27 0.07
C LYS A 114 0.36 -15.10 0.78
N LEU A 115 1.42 -14.76 0.04
CA LEU A 115 2.75 -14.52 0.62
C LEU A 115 2.76 -13.30 1.55
N VAL A 116 2.16 -12.18 1.13
CA VAL A 116 2.02 -10.95 1.93
C VAL A 116 1.33 -11.23 3.27
N VAL A 117 0.22 -11.96 3.24
CA VAL A 117 -0.56 -12.31 4.44
C VAL A 117 0.23 -13.23 5.37
N VAL A 118 0.78 -14.32 4.86
CA VAL A 118 1.48 -15.33 5.70
C VAL A 118 2.76 -14.77 6.32
N LEU A 119 3.52 -13.98 5.55
CA LEU A 119 4.75 -13.37 6.05
C LEU A 119 4.50 -12.15 6.94
N ASN A 120 3.25 -11.69 6.98
CA ASN A 120 2.83 -10.48 7.68
C ASN A 120 3.79 -9.33 7.37
N VAL A 121 3.73 -8.86 6.12
CA VAL A 121 4.56 -7.78 5.57
C VAL A 121 3.72 -6.91 4.64
N SER A 122 4.05 -5.63 4.48
CA SER A 122 3.34 -4.77 3.52
C SER A 122 3.71 -5.13 2.07
N ALA A 123 2.72 -5.08 1.19
CA ALA A 123 2.93 -5.25 -0.25
C ALA A 123 3.92 -4.19 -0.78
N ASP A 124 3.81 -2.96 -0.30
CA ASP A 124 4.67 -1.83 -0.68
C ASP A 124 6.15 -2.10 -0.37
N TYR A 125 6.44 -2.74 0.76
CA TYR A 125 7.80 -3.15 1.08
C TYR A 125 8.28 -4.26 0.14
N LEU A 126 7.48 -5.31 -0.10
CA LEU A 126 7.92 -6.38 -1.01
C LEU A 126 8.15 -5.87 -2.45
N LEU A 127 7.36 -4.89 -2.89
CA LEU A 127 7.44 -4.35 -4.25
C LEU A 127 8.50 -3.25 -4.44
N GLY A 128 9.15 -2.78 -3.38
CA GLY A 128 10.15 -1.73 -3.50
C GLY A 128 9.61 -0.30 -3.47
N CYS A 129 8.32 -0.10 -3.12
CA CYS A 129 7.72 1.23 -3.01
C CYS A 129 8.23 2.00 -1.78
N ILE A 130 8.64 1.28 -0.74
CA ILE A 130 9.30 1.83 0.46
C ILE A 130 10.62 1.10 0.72
N ASP A 131 11.64 1.83 1.19
CA ASP A 131 12.96 1.26 1.48
C ASP A 131 13.05 0.63 2.87
N GLN A 132 12.32 1.18 3.84
CA GLN A 132 12.37 0.75 5.23
C GLN A 132 11.35 -0.37 5.49
N TYR A 133 11.84 -1.51 5.98
CA TYR A 133 10.97 -2.55 6.52
C TYR A 133 10.39 -2.07 7.84
N THR A 134 9.07 -1.90 7.87
CA THR A 134 8.31 -1.72 9.11
C THR A 134 7.51 -3.00 9.35
N PRO A 135 7.81 -3.77 10.41
CA PRO A 135 6.95 -4.87 10.82
C PRO A 135 5.50 -4.37 10.98
N PRO A 136 4.49 -5.11 10.49
CA PRO A 136 3.10 -4.74 10.75
C PRO A 136 2.85 -4.69 12.26
N GLY A 137 2.33 -3.56 12.74
CA GLY A 137 2.12 -3.28 14.18
C GLY A 137 3.29 -2.59 14.89
N THR A 138 4.35 -2.19 14.20
CA THR A 138 5.39 -1.28 14.72
C THR A 138 5.27 0.12 14.14
N ASP A 139 4.07 0.57 13.80
CA ASP A 139 3.84 1.99 13.65
C ASP A 139 4.32 2.70 14.95
N PRO A 140 5.00 3.87 14.84
CA PRO A 140 5.56 4.56 15.99
C PRO A 140 4.53 4.74 17.10
N ILE A 141 3.27 4.95 16.72
CA ILE A 141 2.12 5.07 17.60
C ILE A 141 1.91 3.77 18.40
N THR A 142 1.80 2.60 17.75
CA THR A 142 1.63 1.31 18.45
C THR A 142 2.80 0.99 19.38
N LYS A 143 4.04 1.26 18.95
CA LYS A 143 5.21 1.08 19.83
C LYS A 143 5.15 1.99 21.05
N SER A 144 4.87 3.28 20.84
CA SER A 144 4.69 4.24 21.93
C SER A 144 3.58 3.80 22.88
N ILE A 145 2.43 3.34 22.37
CA ILE A 145 1.30 2.84 23.18
C ILE A 145 1.67 1.59 24.00
N GLN A 146 2.51 0.70 23.47
CA GLN A 146 2.98 -0.50 24.19
C GLN A 146 3.97 -0.16 25.31
N GLU A 147 4.79 0.89 25.13
CA GLU A 147 5.74 1.37 26.14
C GLU A 147 5.06 2.14 27.29
N LEU A 148 3.76 2.50 27.15
CA LEU A 148 3.02 3.19 28.19
C LEU A 148 2.57 2.25 29.34
N PRO A 149 2.41 2.82 30.56
CA PRO A 149 1.77 2.14 31.67
C PRO A 149 0.37 1.64 31.33
N GLU A 150 -0.03 0.53 31.96
CA GLU A 150 -1.32 -0.14 31.69
C GLU A 150 -2.52 0.81 31.81
N SER A 151 -2.48 1.73 32.77
CA SER A 151 -3.54 2.73 33.00
C SER A 151 -3.72 3.71 31.83
N GLU A 152 -2.62 4.11 31.18
CA GLU A 152 -2.66 5.05 30.05
C GLU A 152 -3.17 4.34 28.80
N ARG A 153 -2.75 3.08 28.60
CA ARG A 153 -3.23 2.25 27.51
C ARG A 153 -4.75 2.05 27.55
N GLN A 154 -5.29 1.77 28.74
CA GLN A 154 -6.74 1.61 28.94
C GLN A 154 -7.52 2.90 28.64
N MET A 155 -6.93 4.07 28.92
CA MET A 155 -7.55 5.36 28.60
C MET A 155 -7.61 5.59 27.09
N ILE A 156 -6.51 5.29 26.39
CA ILE A 156 -6.42 5.40 24.92
C ILE A 156 -7.41 4.42 24.26
N GLU A 157 -7.52 3.19 24.76
CA GLU A 157 -8.45 2.20 24.24
C GLU A 157 -9.91 2.68 24.37
N LYS A 158 -10.30 3.18 25.55
CA LYS A 158 -11.64 3.77 25.76
C LYS A 158 -11.91 4.95 24.83
N PHE A 159 -10.91 5.81 24.61
CA PHE A 159 -11.03 6.94 23.71
C PHE A 159 -11.24 6.49 22.25
N ILE A 160 -10.44 5.53 21.77
CA ILE A 160 -10.60 4.97 20.42
C ILE A 160 -11.97 4.33 20.25
N LEU A 161 -12.47 3.62 21.26
CA LEU A 161 -13.82 3.03 21.23
C LEU A 161 -14.90 4.09 21.12
N SER A 162 -14.75 5.23 21.81
CA SER A 162 -15.69 6.36 21.73
C SER A 162 -15.73 7.05 20.37
N LEU A 163 -14.65 6.94 19.58
CA LEU A 163 -14.59 7.50 18.22
C LEU A 163 -15.22 6.60 17.16
N LYS A 164 -15.47 5.32 17.50
CA LYS A 164 -16.05 4.33 16.57
C LYS A 164 -17.58 4.22 16.67
N SER A 165 -18.20 4.85 17.66
CA SER A 165 -19.66 4.99 17.81
C SER A 165 -20.19 6.18 17.02
#